data_AF-A0A531N3W3-F1
#
_entry.id   AF-A0A531N3W3-F1
#
_cell.length_a   1.000
_cell.length_b   1.000
_cell.length_c   1.000
_cell.angle_alpha   90.00
_cell.angle_beta   90.00
_cell.angle_gamma   90.00
#
_symmetry.space_group_name_H-M   'P 1'
#
loop_
_entity.id
_entity.type
_entity.pdbx_description
1 polymer ?
#
loop_
_entity_poly.entity_id
_entity_poly.type
_entity_poly.pdbx_seq_one_letter_code
_entity_poly.pdbx_strand_id
1 'polypeptide(L)'
;MTQVLDATRDRSGGYKVDVSRGERIGRVSSEWFSRPADERYLSLSELFAAVQIRTERSRTRTVESAAIRVEASRDDAERLSLVLPGKDTPIIPTHWSFGQLASLVGAPTAYLRQLPAPLAGINLQYGLASHRAEQVKTLETEDGRIELRAVTGPDYGRIFDHELVAAVQRIAGNGTGDTRWKVPGVLEWSTRVYHPHVDVTKDTTTLYASDRDVFLFLVDDLNPIEAGRLPDGSPDV
;
A
#
# COMPACT_ATOMS: atom_id res chain seq x y z
N MET A 1 -38.30 -7.51 2.49
CA MET A 1 -38.53 -6.99 3.85
C MET A 1 -37.46 -7.64 4.70
N THR A 2 -36.29 -7.01 4.83
CA THR A 2 -35.11 -7.61 5.46
C THR A 2 -35.20 -7.33 6.95
N GLN A 3 -35.51 -8.36 7.74
CA GLN A 3 -35.50 -8.26 9.19
C GLN A 3 -34.05 -8.22 9.66
N VAL A 4 -33.66 -7.08 10.24
CA VAL A 4 -32.45 -6.94 11.06
C VAL A 4 -32.89 -7.20 12.49
N LEU A 5 -32.44 -8.29 13.11
CA LEU A 5 -32.77 -8.62 14.50
C LEU A 5 -31.51 -9.01 15.28
N ASP A 6 -31.50 -8.58 16.54
CA ASP A 6 -30.40 -8.62 17.51
C ASP A 6 -29.75 -10.01 17.63
N ALA A 7 -28.51 -10.11 17.17
CA ALA A 7 -27.55 -11.07 17.72
C ALA A 7 -27.55 -10.91 19.25
N THR A 8 -27.38 -11.98 20.03
CA THR A 8 -27.31 -11.90 21.50
C THR A 8 -26.21 -10.94 21.94
N ARG A 9 -26.60 -9.66 22.10
CA ARG A 9 -25.77 -8.59 22.62
C ARG A 9 -25.47 -8.94 24.06
N ASP A 10 -24.19 -9.05 24.39
CA ASP A 10 -23.79 -8.91 25.78
C ASP A 10 -24.26 -7.53 26.27
N ARG A 11 -24.47 -7.34 27.58
CA ARG A 11 -24.97 -6.06 28.14
C ARG A 11 -24.07 -4.85 27.79
N SER A 12 -22.87 -5.11 27.28
CA SER A 12 -21.87 -4.17 26.77
C SER A 12 -21.90 -3.91 25.25
N GLY A 13 -22.73 -4.62 24.47
CA GLY A 13 -22.83 -4.48 23.02
C GLY A 13 -21.83 -5.29 22.19
N GLY A 14 -21.14 -6.28 22.80
CA GLY A 14 -20.23 -7.19 22.11
C GLY A 14 -20.88 -8.48 21.60
N TYR A 15 -20.20 -9.16 20.67
CA TYR A 15 -20.63 -10.43 20.06
C TYR A 15 -19.74 -11.59 20.48
N LYS A 16 -20.33 -12.74 20.83
CA LYS A 16 -19.55 -13.95 21.16
C LYS A 16 -19.05 -14.62 19.88
N VAL A 17 -17.75 -14.89 19.80
CA VAL A 17 -17.11 -15.53 18.64
C VAL A 17 -16.62 -16.94 18.99
N ASP A 18 -17.03 -17.95 18.22
CA ASP A 18 -16.46 -19.30 18.31
C ASP A 18 -15.36 -19.51 17.29
N VAL A 19 -14.12 -19.20 17.69
CA VAL A 19 -12.92 -19.31 16.85
C VAL A 19 -12.57 -20.76 16.46
N SER A 20 -13.20 -21.77 17.05
CA SER A 20 -12.95 -23.18 16.70
C SER A 20 -13.66 -23.64 15.43
N ARG A 21 -14.65 -22.88 14.96
CA ARG A 21 -15.49 -23.21 13.81
C ARG A 21 -14.97 -22.63 12.48
N GLY A 22 -13.83 -21.95 12.50
CA GLY A 22 -13.24 -21.31 11.32
C GLY A 22 -11.77 -21.63 11.15
N GLU A 23 -11.20 -21.17 10.04
CA GLU A 23 -9.77 -21.27 9.75
C GLU A 23 -9.05 -19.96 10.06
N ARG A 24 -7.84 -20.07 10.63
CA ARG A 24 -7.01 -18.90 10.89
C ARG A 24 -6.25 -18.49 9.63
N ILE A 25 -6.67 -17.39 9.01
CA ILE A 25 -5.90 -16.73 7.94
C ILE A 25 -4.99 -15.66 8.56
N GLY A 26 -3.75 -16.04 8.89
CA GLY A 26 -2.81 -15.16 9.58
C GLY A 26 -2.15 -14.08 8.71
N ARG A 27 -2.25 -14.18 7.38
CA ARG A 27 -1.45 -13.35 6.46
C ARG A 27 -1.66 -11.84 6.65
N VAL A 28 -2.91 -11.38 6.66
CA VAL A 28 -3.25 -9.95 6.83
C VAL A 28 -2.77 -9.45 8.19
N SER A 29 -2.96 -10.25 9.24
CA SER A 29 -2.48 -9.91 10.59
C SER A 29 -0.95 -9.85 10.67
N SER A 30 -0.22 -10.74 9.98
CA SER A 30 1.23 -10.72 9.91
C SER A 30 1.76 -9.53 9.12
N GLU A 31 1.15 -9.23 7.98
CA GLU A 31 1.48 -8.05 7.18
C GLU A 31 1.25 -6.77 7.99
N TRP A 32 0.14 -6.69 8.74
CA TRP A 32 -0.10 -5.58 9.67
C TRP A 32 0.95 -5.48 10.78
N PHE A 33 1.22 -6.59 11.47
CA PHE A 33 2.12 -6.60 12.63
C PHE A 33 3.52 -6.09 12.28
N SER A 34 3.98 -6.34 11.06
CA SER A 34 5.27 -5.86 10.55
C SER A 34 5.33 -4.36 10.22
N ARG A 35 4.20 -3.64 10.21
CA ARG A 35 4.17 -2.22 9.81
C ARG A 35 4.67 -1.30 10.94
N PRO A 36 5.59 -0.37 10.65
CA PRO A 36 5.99 0.70 11.56
C PRO A 36 4.82 1.57 12.02
N ALA A 37 4.93 2.20 13.19
CA ALA A 37 3.84 2.99 13.79
C ALA A 37 3.53 4.30 13.04
N ASP A 38 4.52 4.84 12.32
CA ASP A 38 4.42 6.03 11.47
C ASP A 38 3.65 5.77 10.17
N GLU A 39 3.56 4.51 9.73
CA GLU A 39 2.76 4.09 8.56
C GLU A 39 1.28 3.79 8.90
N ARG A 40 0.89 3.89 10.19
CA ARG A 40 -0.48 3.60 10.66
C ARG A 40 -1.27 4.88 10.90
N TYR A 41 -2.53 4.94 10.51
CA TYR A 41 -3.36 6.15 10.62
C TYR A 41 -4.63 5.86 11.39
N LEU A 42 -5.12 6.82 12.19
CA LEU A 42 -6.27 6.59 13.07
C LEU A 42 -7.61 6.92 12.40
N SER A 43 -7.57 7.60 11.25
CA SER A 43 -8.75 7.92 10.48
C SER A 43 -8.43 8.06 9.00
N LEU A 44 -9.48 8.02 8.16
CA LEU A 44 -9.34 8.23 6.72
C LEU A 44 -8.88 9.65 6.40
N SER A 45 -9.22 10.66 7.21
CA SER A 45 -8.76 12.03 7.00
C SER A 45 -7.26 12.20 7.23
N GLU A 46 -6.72 11.59 8.29
CA GLU A 46 -5.27 11.57 8.54
C GLU A 46 -4.52 10.84 7.43
N LEU A 47 -5.02 9.66 7.04
CA LEU A 47 -4.45 8.89 5.94
C LEU A 47 -4.47 9.70 4.64
N PHE A 48 -5.61 10.30 4.28
CA PHE A 48 -5.77 11.12 3.09
C PHE A 48 -4.76 12.27 3.06
N ALA A 49 -4.64 13.02 4.15
CA ALA A 49 -3.69 14.13 4.24
C ALA A 49 -2.25 13.66 3.99
N ALA A 50 -1.85 12.51 4.56
CA ALA A 50 -0.51 11.96 4.35
C ALA A 50 -0.25 11.57 2.89
N VAL A 51 -1.18 10.84 2.26
CA VAL A 51 -1.00 10.41 0.85
C VAL A 51 -1.17 11.55 -0.15
N GLN A 52 -1.94 12.59 0.20
CA GLN A 52 -2.06 13.81 -0.59
C GLN A 52 -0.73 14.60 -0.57
N ILE A 53 -0.16 14.87 0.60
CA ILE A 53 1.14 15.55 0.72
C ILE A 53 2.22 14.81 -0.07
N ARG A 54 2.23 13.48 0.01
CA ARG A 54 3.14 12.65 -0.77
C ARG A 54 2.96 12.84 -2.28
N THR A 55 1.71 12.92 -2.74
CA THR A 55 1.39 13.16 -4.16
C THR A 55 1.84 14.55 -4.60
N GLU A 56 1.60 15.59 -3.79
CA GLU A 56 1.99 16.98 -4.07
C GLU A 56 3.52 17.14 -4.21
N ARG A 57 4.30 16.34 -3.47
CA ARG A 57 5.76 16.28 -3.58
C ARG A 57 6.26 15.41 -4.75
N SER A 58 5.36 14.71 -5.43
CA SER A 58 5.72 13.83 -6.53
C SER A 58 5.73 14.56 -7.86
N ARG A 59 6.60 14.13 -8.77
CA ARG A 59 6.65 14.64 -10.15
C ARG A 59 6.62 13.48 -11.13
N THR A 60 5.76 13.58 -12.13
CA THR A 60 5.71 12.62 -13.23
C THR A 60 6.36 13.22 -14.46
N ARG A 61 7.13 12.42 -15.20
CA ARG A 61 7.66 12.80 -16.52
C ARG A 61 7.48 11.68 -17.51
N THR A 62 7.27 12.04 -18.77
CA THR A 62 7.38 11.10 -19.89
C THR A 62 8.67 11.40 -20.62
N VAL A 63 9.55 10.41 -20.73
CA VAL A 63 10.87 10.56 -21.34
C VAL A 63 11.16 9.40 -22.28
N GLU A 64 11.94 9.62 -23.33
CA GLU A 64 12.47 8.54 -24.16
C GLU A 64 13.41 7.66 -23.34
N SER A 65 13.22 6.34 -23.34
CA SER A 65 14.07 5.41 -22.58
C SER A 65 15.55 5.55 -22.92
N ALA A 66 15.87 5.72 -24.21
CA ALA A 66 17.22 5.85 -24.72
C ALA A 66 17.90 7.18 -24.30
N ALA A 67 17.12 8.17 -23.88
CA ALA A 67 17.65 9.45 -23.39
C ALA A 67 17.98 9.42 -21.89
N ILE A 68 17.61 8.35 -21.17
CA ILE A 68 17.99 8.15 -19.77
C ILE A 68 19.45 7.73 -19.70
N ARG A 69 20.25 8.50 -18.96
CA ARG A 69 21.65 8.17 -18.70
C ARG A 69 21.79 7.51 -17.33
N VAL A 70 22.56 6.44 -17.26
CA VAL A 70 22.90 5.75 -16.02
C VAL A 70 24.29 6.18 -15.58
N GLU A 71 24.41 6.65 -14.34
CA GLU A 71 25.66 7.08 -13.73
C GLU A 71 26.01 6.19 -12.54
N ALA A 72 27.17 5.57 -12.59
CA ALA A 72 27.76 4.79 -11.52
C ALA A 72 29.29 4.93 -11.56
N SER A 73 29.92 5.18 -10.41
CA SER A 73 31.38 5.38 -10.32
C SER A 73 32.10 4.08 -10.03
N ARG A 74 33.27 3.87 -10.64
CA ARG A 74 34.15 2.73 -10.30
C ARG A 74 34.63 2.78 -8.84
N ASP A 75 34.66 3.97 -8.26
CA ASP A 75 35.12 4.20 -6.89
C ASP A 75 34.02 3.96 -5.85
N ASP A 76 32.77 3.72 -6.28
CA ASP A 76 31.61 3.46 -5.43
C ASP A 76 30.79 2.29 -6.00
N ALA A 77 31.03 1.10 -5.45
CA ALA A 77 30.39 -0.14 -5.90
C ALA A 77 28.90 -0.22 -5.56
N GLU A 78 28.36 0.66 -4.70
CA GLU A 78 26.99 0.55 -4.18
C GLU A 78 26.06 1.61 -4.80
N ARG A 79 26.62 2.68 -5.38
CA ARG A 79 25.83 3.82 -5.83
C ARG A 79 25.59 3.83 -7.33
N LEU A 80 24.30 3.79 -7.69
CA LEU A 80 23.80 4.00 -9.04
C LEU A 80 22.76 5.12 -9.03
N SER A 81 22.84 6.00 -10.03
CA SER A 81 21.87 7.08 -10.24
C SER A 81 21.52 7.22 -11.72
N LEU A 82 20.46 7.96 -11.99
CA LEU A 82 19.94 8.21 -13.33
C LEU A 82 19.86 9.71 -13.58
N VAL A 83 20.20 10.11 -14.80
CA VAL A 83 20.00 11.47 -15.27
C VAL A 83 18.94 11.43 -16.37
N LEU A 84 17.81 12.09 -16.11
CA LEU A 84 16.71 12.18 -17.05
C LEU A 84 16.94 13.35 -18.03
N PRO A 85 16.44 13.27 -19.27
CA PRO A 85 16.56 14.37 -20.21
C PRO A 85 15.93 15.66 -19.66
N GLY A 86 16.66 16.77 -19.81
CA GLY A 86 16.22 18.09 -19.32
C GLY A 86 16.37 18.31 -17.81
N LYS A 87 17.07 17.41 -17.10
CA LYS A 87 17.35 17.55 -15.66
C LYS A 87 18.77 17.10 -15.34
N ASP A 88 19.57 18.02 -14.81
CA ASP A 88 20.97 17.73 -14.47
C ASP A 88 21.12 17.08 -13.08
N THR A 89 20.11 17.18 -12.22
CA THR A 89 20.15 16.56 -10.89
C THR A 89 19.95 15.05 -10.99
N PRO A 90 20.90 14.22 -10.52
CA PRO A 90 20.76 12.78 -10.54
C PRO A 90 19.60 12.30 -9.66
N ILE A 91 19.00 11.20 -10.06
CA ILE A 91 17.87 10.56 -9.39
C ILE A 91 18.27 9.15 -8.99
N ILE A 92 18.00 8.77 -7.75
CA ILE A 92 18.38 7.44 -7.24
C ILE A 92 17.17 6.50 -7.37
N PRO A 93 17.29 5.37 -8.09
CA PRO A 93 16.23 4.38 -8.12
C PRO A 93 16.10 3.68 -6.77
N THR A 94 14.87 3.52 -6.29
CA THR A 94 14.56 2.60 -5.20
C THR A 94 14.78 1.16 -5.65
N HIS A 95 14.81 0.22 -4.70
CA HIS A 95 14.88 -1.21 -5.00
C HIS A 95 13.76 -1.67 -5.95
N TRP A 96 12.57 -1.06 -5.84
CA TRP A 96 11.42 -1.34 -6.69
C TRP A 96 11.59 -0.77 -8.11
N SER A 97 11.89 0.53 -8.23
CA SER A 97 12.01 1.16 -9.55
C SER A 97 13.24 0.66 -10.33
N PHE A 98 14.31 0.26 -9.64
CA PHE A 98 15.41 -0.48 -10.25
C PHE A 98 14.94 -1.77 -10.91
N GLY A 99 14.08 -2.54 -10.21
CA GLY A 99 13.50 -3.76 -10.77
C GLY A 99 12.57 -3.48 -11.96
N GLN A 100 11.85 -2.36 -11.94
CA GLN A 100 11.05 -1.94 -13.09
C GLN A 100 11.92 -1.55 -14.29
N LEU A 101 13.01 -0.81 -14.10
CA LEU A 101 13.96 -0.46 -15.15
C LEU A 101 14.61 -1.69 -15.78
N ALA A 102 15.07 -2.64 -14.96
CA ALA A 102 15.62 -3.89 -15.44
C ALA A 102 14.59 -4.69 -16.26
N SER A 103 13.36 -4.80 -15.75
CA SER A 103 12.28 -5.52 -16.45
C SER A 103 11.89 -4.85 -17.77
N LEU A 104 11.85 -3.52 -17.81
CA LEU A 104 11.57 -2.73 -19.01
C LEU A 104 12.54 -3.07 -20.15
N VAL A 105 13.83 -3.22 -19.83
CA VAL A 105 14.87 -3.53 -20.84
C VAL A 105 15.11 -5.03 -21.00
N GLY A 106 14.25 -5.88 -20.43
CA GLY A 106 14.36 -7.35 -20.51
C GLY A 106 15.54 -7.95 -19.74
N ALA A 107 16.14 -7.21 -18.80
CA ALA A 107 17.29 -7.66 -18.02
C ALA A 107 16.86 -8.43 -16.76
N PRO A 108 17.56 -9.52 -16.37
CA PRO A 108 17.26 -10.25 -15.14
C PRO A 108 17.59 -9.44 -13.87
N THR A 109 16.56 -8.85 -13.25
CA THR A 109 16.68 -7.99 -12.04
C THR A 109 17.49 -8.63 -10.91
N ALA A 110 17.25 -9.91 -10.62
CA ALA A 110 17.91 -10.61 -9.53
C ALA A 110 19.42 -10.73 -9.75
N TYR A 111 19.85 -10.92 -11.00
CA TYR A 111 21.26 -10.96 -11.37
C TYR A 111 21.88 -9.56 -11.28
N LEU A 112 21.23 -8.54 -11.83
CA LEU A 112 21.76 -7.16 -11.79
C LEU A 112 21.96 -6.65 -10.35
N ARG A 113 21.14 -7.07 -9.40
CA ARG A 113 21.28 -6.72 -7.97
C ARG A 113 22.50 -7.35 -7.28
N GLN A 114 23.08 -8.39 -7.86
CA GLN A 114 24.30 -9.03 -7.34
C GLN A 114 25.56 -8.39 -7.91
N LEU A 115 25.43 -7.54 -8.92
CA LEU A 115 26.56 -6.87 -9.55
C LEU A 115 26.89 -5.57 -8.81
N PRO A 116 28.18 -5.19 -8.74
CA PRO A 116 28.56 -3.82 -8.41
C PRO A 116 27.86 -2.80 -9.30
N ALA A 117 27.50 -1.65 -8.74
CA ALA A 117 26.77 -0.57 -9.39
C ALA A 117 27.33 -0.20 -10.78
N PRO A 118 28.66 -0.13 -11.03
CA PRO A 118 29.19 0.13 -12.37
C PRO A 118 28.81 -0.94 -13.41
N LEU A 119 28.85 -2.22 -13.03
CA LEU A 119 28.49 -3.31 -13.93
C LEU A 119 26.98 -3.36 -14.16
N ALA A 120 26.18 -3.21 -13.10
CA ALA A 120 24.73 -3.08 -13.23
C ALA A 120 24.37 -1.89 -14.13
N GLY A 121 25.06 -0.76 -13.95
CA GLY A 121 24.84 0.47 -14.71
C GLY A 121 25.15 0.34 -16.20
N ILE A 122 26.25 -0.31 -16.57
CA ILE A 122 26.58 -0.58 -17.99
C ILE A 122 25.51 -1.46 -18.64
N ASN A 123 25.08 -2.53 -17.97
CA ASN A 123 24.05 -3.43 -18.48
C ASN A 123 22.70 -2.70 -18.65
N LEU A 124 22.31 -1.90 -17.67
CA LEU A 124 21.09 -1.08 -17.76
C LEU A 124 21.19 -0.03 -18.86
N GLN A 125 22.33 0.66 -18.99
CA GLN A 125 22.53 1.66 -20.03
C GLN A 125 22.44 1.05 -21.44
N TYR A 126 23.03 -0.12 -21.64
CA TYR A 126 22.92 -0.87 -22.89
C TYR A 126 21.48 -1.22 -23.21
N GLY A 127 20.74 -1.74 -22.21
CA GLY A 127 19.33 -2.05 -22.33
C GLY A 127 18.49 -0.82 -22.71
N LEU A 128 18.66 0.30 -21.99
CA LEU A 128 17.91 1.54 -22.23
C LEU A 128 18.19 2.14 -23.61
N ALA A 129 19.44 2.11 -24.07
CA ALA A 129 19.83 2.61 -25.38
C ALA A 129 19.37 1.71 -26.54
N SER A 130 19.28 0.39 -26.31
CA SER A 130 18.82 -0.59 -27.31
C SER A 130 17.29 -0.76 -27.32
N HIS A 131 16.61 -0.24 -26.30
CA HIS A 131 15.17 -0.23 -26.20
C HIS A 131 14.60 0.73 -27.26
N ARG A 132 13.85 0.19 -28.23
CA ARG A 132 13.36 0.92 -29.43
C ARG A 132 12.47 2.10 -29.05
N ALA A 133 13.04 3.29 -28.86
CA ALA A 133 12.34 4.58 -28.69
C ALA A 133 10.97 4.46 -27.99
N GLU A 134 10.94 3.75 -26.86
CA GLU A 134 9.73 3.64 -26.04
C GLU A 134 9.77 4.78 -25.03
N GLN A 135 8.70 5.56 -25.01
CA GLN A 135 8.51 6.54 -23.96
C GLN A 135 8.19 5.83 -22.65
N VAL A 136 8.81 6.28 -21.57
CA VAL A 136 8.54 5.77 -20.23
C VAL A 136 8.03 6.88 -19.34
N LYS A 137 7.10 6.53 -18.46
CA LYS A 137 6.63 7.40 -17.40
C LYS A 137 7.45 7.14 -16.14
N THR A 138 8.11 8.18 -15.64
CA THR A 138 8.82 8.17 -14.36
C THR A 138 7.95 8.82 -13.29
N LEU A 139 8.02 8.31 -12.06
CA LEU A 139 7.47 8.95 -10.87
C LEU A 139 8.62 9.23 -9.91
N GLU A 140 8.82 10.50 -9.60
CA GLU A 140 9.86 11.00 -8.71
C GLU A 140 9.25 11.54 -7.43
N THR A 141 9.98 11.42 -6.33
CA THR A 141 9.67 12.10 -5.07
C THR A 141 10.93 12.76 -4.52
N GLU A 142 10.75 13.86 -3.82
CA GLU A 142 11.83 14.60 -3.18
C GLU A 142 11.69 14.49 -1.66
N ASP A 143 12.65 13.79 -1.03
CA ASP A 143 12.77 13.70 0.42
C ASP A 143 14.25 13.64 0.82
N GLY A 144 14.87 14.81 0.99
CA GLY A 144 16.32 14.98 1.16
C GLY A 144 17.15 14.74 -0.11
N ARG A 145 16.76 13.75 -0.92
CA ARG A 145 17.28 13.46 -2.27
C ARG A 145 16.12 13.13 -3.21
N ILE A 146 16.39 13.21 -4.51
CA ILE A 146 15.39 12.84 -5.52
C ILE A 146 15.46 11.34 -5.73
N GLU A 147 14.37 10.67 -5.41
CA GLU A 147 14.22 9.23 -5.62
C GLU A 147 13.27 8.94 -6.78
N LEU A 148 13.63 7.95 -7.59
CA LEU A 148 12.76 7.39 -8.60
C LEU A 148 11.93 6.30 -7.94
N ARG A 149 10.63 6.53 -7.81
CA ARG A 149 9.68 5.63 -7.13
C ARG A 149 9.05 4.63 -8.07
N ALA A 150 8.84 5.02 -9.33
CA ALA A 150 8.35 4.10 -10.33
C ALA A 150 8.85 4.43 -11.75
N VAL A 151 8.96 3.39 -12.57
CA VAL A 151 9.14 3.49 -14.03
C VAL A 151 8.13 2.55 -14.67
N THR A 152 7.31 3.08 -15.57
CA THR A 152 6.25 2.35 -16.25
C THR A 152 6.19 2.70 -17.72
N GLY A 153 5.52 1.88 -18.53
CA GLY A 153 5.27 2.18 -19.93
C GLY A 153 4.43 3.47 -20.12
N PRO A 154 4.36 3.99 -21.35
CA PRO A 154 3.72 5.27 -21.65
C PRO A 154 2.21 5.22 -21.47
N ASP A 155 1.60 4.06 -21.71
CA ASP A 155 0.15 3.86 -21.59
C ASP A 155 -0.29 3.54 -20.16
N TYR A 156 0.64 3.42 -19.21
CA TYR A 156 0.30 3.15 -17.82
C TYR A 156 -0.47 4.34 -17.23
N GLY A 157 -1.73 4.08 -16.85
CA GLY A 157 -2.56 4.98 -16.07
C GLY A 157 -2.22 4.86 -14.58
N ARG A 158 -2.01 5.99 -13.91
CA ARG A 158 -1.74 6.04 -12.47
C ARG A 158 -2.95 6.63 -11.77
N ILE A 159 -3.47 5.90 -10.80
CA ILE A 159 -4.39 6.42 -9.79
C ILE A 159 -3.54 6.68 -8.55
N PHE A 160 -3.58 7.88 -8.01
CA PHE A 160 -2.87 8.19 -6.78
C PHE A 160 -3.62 7.67 -5.56
N ASP A 161 -2.88 7.30 -4.51
CA ASP A 161 -3.46 6.76 -3.28
C ASP A 161 -4.50 7.71 -2.66
N HIS A 162 -4.29 9.03 -2.76
CA HIS A 162 -5.25 10.01 -2.26
C HIS A 162 -6.60 9.97 -3.00
N GLU A 163 -6.62 9.65 -4.30
CA GLU A 163 -7.87 9.50 -5.05
C GLU A 163 -8.66 8.27 -4.57
N LEU A 164 -7.95 7.17 -4.29
CA LEU A 164 -8.54 5.96 -3.72
C LEU A 164 -9.12 6.26 -2.32
N VAL A 165 -8.34 6.89 -1.45
CA VAL A 165 -8.77 7.22 -0.08
C VAL A 165 -9.98 8.18 -0.13
N ALA A 166 -9.95 9.20 -0.99
CA ALA A 166 -11.09 10.11 -1.17
C ALA A 166 -12.35 9.38 -1.69
N ALA A 167 -12.20 8.39 -2.58
CA ALA A 167 -13.31 7.57 -3.03
C ALA A 167 -13.92 6.75 -1.88
N VAL A 168 -13.08 6.17 -1.02
CA VAL A 168 -13.54 5.43 0.17
C VAL A 168 -14.21 6.38 1.19
N GLN A 169 -13.64 7.57 1.43
CA GLN A 169 -14.21 8.57 2.34
C GLN A 169 -15.61 9.02 1.93
N ARG A 170 -15.94 9.07 0.63
CA ARG A 170 -17.31 9.38 0.17
C ARG A 170 -18.34 8.35 0.64
N ILE A 171 -17.92 7.12 0.94
CA ILE A 171 -18.80 6.02 1.37
C ILE A 171 -18.72 5.82 2.89
N ALA A 172 -17.52 5.84 3.45
CA ALA A 172 -17.25 5.48 4.84
C ALA A 172 -17.05 6.69 5.76
N GLY A 173 -17.06 7.90 5.21
CA GLY A 173 -16.76 9.12 5.94
C GLY A 173 -15.33 9.11 6.48
N ASN A 174 -15.15 9.30 7.79
CA ASN A 174 -13.83 9.27 8.42
C ASN A 174 -13.35 7.85 8.79
N GLY A 175 -14.23 6.85 8.66
CA GLY A 175 -13.93 5.46 9.01
C GLY A 175 -13.81 5.23 10.52
N THR A 176 -14.29 6.17 11.33
CA THR A 176 -14.20 6.12 12.80
C THR A 176 -15.57 5.92 13.46
N GLY A 177 -16.56 5.44 12.69
CA GLY A 177 -17.94 5.20 13.17
C GLY A 177 -18.92 6.33 12.89
N ASP A 178 -18.51 7.34 12.12
CA ASP A 178 -19.39 8.41 11.61
C ASP A 178 -20.34 7.92 10.50
N THR A 179 -20.01 6.80 9.86
CA THR A 179 -20.92 6.00 9.04
C THR A 179 -20.96 4.57 9.54
N ARG A 180 -21.77 3.71 8.91
CA ARG A 180 -21.77 2.26 9.20
C ARG A 180 -20.44 1.57 8.90
N TRP A 181 -19.61 2.13 8.02
CA TRP A 181 -18.30 1.57 7.68
C TRP A 181 -17.22 2.22 8.54
N LYS A 182 -16.54 1.41 9.34
CA LYS A 182 -15.48 1.89 10.25
C LYS A 182 -14.34 0.91 10.37
N VAL A 183 -13.22 1.37 10.94
CA VAL A 183 -12.15 0.51 11.43
C VAL A 183 -12.78 -0.55 12.37
N PRO A 184 -12.44 -1.85 12.20
CA PRO A 184 -13.03 -2.91 13.00
C PRO A 184 -12.82 -2.72 14.50
N GLY A 185 -13.78 -3.22 15.26
CA GLY A 185 -13.59 -3.51 16.67
C GLY A 185 -12.53 -4.58 16.96
N VAL A 186 -12.38 -4.92 18.23
CA VAL A 186 -11.34 -5.85 18.72
C VAL A 186 -11.96 -7.10 19.32
N LEU A 187 -11.41 -8.25 18.97
CA LEU A 187 -11.69 -9.52 19.65
C LEU A 187 -10.85 -9.63 20.92
N GLU A 188 -11.50 -9.70 22.07
CA GLU A 188 -10.86 -10.04 23.33
C GLU A 188 -10.65 -11.56 23.41
N TRP A 189 -9.41 -12.02 23.23
CA TRP A 189 -9.10 -13.45 23.09
C TRP A 189 -9.37 -14.29 24.34
N SER A 190 -9.25 -13.72 25.54
CA SER A 190 -9.50 -14.38 26.82
C SER A 190 -10.98 -14.74 26.97
N THR A 191 -11.87 -13.82 26.59
CA THR A 191 -13.32 -13.96 26.73
C THR A 191 -13.99 -14.44 25.44
N ARG A 192 -13.30 -14.35 24.30
CA ARG A 192 -13.83 -14.57 22.94
C ARG A 192 -15.03 -13.66 22.62
N VAL A 193 -15.01 -12.44 23.15
CA VAL A 193 -16.03 -11.43 22.88
C VAL A 193 -15.43 -10.39 21.94
N TYR A 194 -16.08 -10.16 20.81
CA TYR A 194 -15.76 -9.10 19.88
C TYR A 194 -16.48 -7.82 20.28
N HIS A 195 -15.72 -6.76 20.51
CA HIS A 195 -16.23 -5.45 20.93
C HIS A 195 -16.19 -4.49 19.73
N PRO A 196 -17.34 -4.17 19.11
CA PRO A 196 -17.39 -3.28 17.95
C PRO A 196 -17.13 -1.81 18.33
N HIS A 197 -17.40 -1.42 19.58
CA HIS A 197 -17.24 -0.06 20.08
C HIS A 197 -15.92 0.08 20.87
N VAL A 198 -14.82 0.25 20.14
CA VAL A 198 -13.50 0.50 20.70
C VAL A 198 -12.85 1.69 20.00
N ASP A 199 -12.03 2.43 20.73
CA ASP A 199 -11.29 3.54 20.16
C ASP A 199 -10.23 3.02 19.16
N VAL A 200 -10.06 3.77 18.07
CA VAL A 200 -9.02 3.49 17.08
C VAL A 200 -7.69 3.98 17.61
N THR A 201 -6.73 3.07 17.76
CA THR A 201 -5.37 3.36 18.21
C THR A 201 -4.36 2.85 17.19
N LYS A 202 -3.07 3.14 17.40
CA LYS A 202 -2.00 2.60 16.55
C LYS A 202 -1.88 1.07 16.61
N ASP A 203 -2.44 0.45 17.65
CA ASP A 203 -2.45 -1.00 17.86
C ASP A 203 -3.73 -1.67 17.37
N THR A 204 -4.75 -0.90 16.98
CA THR A 204 -6.05 -1.45 16.53
C THR A 204 -6.46 -0.98 15.14
N THR A 205 -5.91 0.13 14.65
CA THR A 205 -6.22 0.64 13.32
C THR A 205 -5.87 -0.35 12.22
N THR A 206 -6.73 -0.42 11.20
CA THR A 206 -6.61 -1.09 9.89
C THR A 206 -6.23 -0.15 8.74
N LEU A 207 -5.85 1.07 9.14
CA LEU A 207 -5.38 2.26 8.44
C LEU A 207 -3.91 2.28 8.03
N TYR A 208 -3.48 1.97 6.79
CA TYR A 208 -2.04 2.07 6.47
C TYR A 208 -1.73 2.72 5.12
N ALA A 209 -0.62 3.46 5.11
CA ALA A 209 0.09 3.82 3.89
C ALA A 209 1.59 3.76 4.16
N SER A 210 2.28 3.06 3.27
CA SER A 210 3.73 3.03 3.18
C SER A 210 4.18 3.75 1.92
N ASP A 211 5.49 3.79 1.77
CA ASP A 211 6.17 4.21 0.56
C ASP A 211 5.83 3.41 -0.70
N ARG A 212 5.21 2.23 -0.56
CA ARG A 212 4.91 1.33 -1.68
C ARG A 212 3.41 1.14 -1.90
N ASP A 213 2.64 1.05 -0.83
CA ASP A 213 1.25 0.60 -0.84
C ASP A 213 0.38 1.39 0.15
N VAL A 214 -0.92 1.44 -0.15
CA VAL A 214 -1.97 1.87 0.78
C VAL A 214 -2.89 0.68 1.04
N PHE A 215 -3.30 0.50 2.28
CA PHE A 215 -4.21 -0.56 2.69
C PHE A 215 -5.28 0.01 3.62
N LEU A 216 -6.52 -0.39 3.36
CA LEU A 216 -7.70 0.02 4.11
C LEU A 216 -8.56 -1.22 4.32
N PHE A 217 -8.97 -1.47 5.56
CA PHE A 217 -9.96 -2.49 5.85
C PHE A 217 -11.02 -1.91 6.80
N LEU A 218 -12.26 -1.84 6.32
CA LEU A 218 -13.39 -1.28 7.05
C LEU A 218 -14.51 -2.32 7.10
N VAL A 219 -15.31 -2.27 8.16
CA VAL A 219 -16.41 -3.20 8.41
C VAL A 219 -17.66 -2.47 8.87
N ASP A 220 -18.80 -3.11 8.66
CA ASP A 220 -20.08 -2.78 9.27
C ASP A 220 -20.39 -3.83 10.35
N ASP A 221 -19.62 -3.79 11.43
CA ASP A 221 -19.70 -4.76 12.54
C ASP A 221 -20.84 -4.46 13.53
N LEU A 222 -21.64 -3.42 13.28
CA LEU A 222 -22.86 -3.10 14.02
C LEU A 222 -24.11 -3.72 13.40
N ASN A 223 -24.02 -4.20 12.16
CA ASN A 223 -25.10 -4.81 11.42
C ASN A 223 -24.66 -6.19 10.87
N PRO A 224 -24.37 -7.16 11.76
CA PRO A 224 -23.97 -8.50 11.30
C PRO A 224 -25.12 -9.16 10.56
N ILE A 225 -24.77 -10.04 9.61
CA ILE A 225 -25.73 -10.74 8.76
C ILE A 225 -25.85 -12.19 9.21
N GLU A 226 -27.07 -12.68 9.39
CA GLU A 226 -27.31 -14.11 9.64
C GLU A 226 -27.15 -14.88 8.33
N ALA A 227 -26.13 -15.74 8.25
CA ALA A 227 -25.85 -16.58 7.09
C ALA A 227 -26.70 -17.86 7.07
N GLY A 228 -27.31 -18.22 8.20
CA GLY A 228 -28.16 -19.40 8.35
C GLY A 228 -28.35 -19.80 9.80
N ARG A 229 -28.52 -21.10 10.04
CA ARG A 229 -28.60 -21.68 11.40
C ARG A 229 -27.50 -22.70 11.61
N LEU A 230 -26.93 -22.68 12.81
CA LEU A 230 -26.00 -23.66 13.30
C LEU A 230 -26.68 -25.03 13.50
N PRO A 231 -25.92 -26.14 13.62
CA PRO A 231 -26.50 -27.47 13.85
C PRO A 231 -27.35 -27.60 15.13
N ASP A 232 -27.11 -26.73 16.12
CA ASP A 232 -27.89 -26.62 17.35
C ASP A 232 -29.17 -25.76 17.18
N GLY A 233 -29.43 -25.26 15.98
CA GLY A 233 -30.59 -24.46 15.61
C GLY A 233 -30.48 -22.98 15.94
N SER A 234 -29.38 -22.53 16.55
CA SER A 234 -29.13 -21.11 16.81
C SER A 234 -28.72 -20.34 15.54
N PRO A 235 -28.95 -19.01 15.46
CA PRO A 235 -28.53 -18.19 14.33
C PRO A 235 -27.01 -18.23 14.11
N ASP A 236 -26.58 -18.37 12.86
CA ASP A 236 -25.18 -18.23 12.44
C ASP A 236 -24.95 -16.79 11.99
N VAL A 237 -24.44 -15.96 12.92
CA VAL A 237 -24.30 -14.49 12.81
C VAL A 237 -22.84 -14.09 12.70
#